data_AF-A0AAE3G9P6-F1
#
_entry.id   AF-A0AAE3G9P6-F1
#
_cell.length_a   1.000
_cell.length_b   1.000
_cell.length_c   1.000
_cell.angle_alpha   90.00
_cell.angle_beta   90.00
_cell.angle_gamma   90.00
#
_symmetry.space_group_name_H-M   'P 1'
#
loop_
_entity.id
_entity.type
_entity.pdbx_description
1 polymer ?
#
loop_
_entity_poly.entity_id
_entity_poly.type
_entity_poly.pdbx_seq_one_letter_code
_entity_poly.pdbx_strand_id
1 'polypeptide(L)'
;MISLSPDKGVDSFNYHGKTPSSINVGKHPATKVEDSLQGTRVNTGLCNVFIAVSDSSAVQVIVTNSGATDTALACERAETVAEFADAKLP
;
A
#
# COMPACT_ATOMS: atom_id res chain seq x y z
N MET A 1 8.60 -0.57 5.41
CA MET A 1 7.99 -1.18 6.61
C MET A 1 6.91 -2.14 6.14
N ILE A 2 6.78 -3.31 6.78
CA ILE A 2 5.70 -4.27 6.53
C ILE A 2 4.98 -4.51 7.86
N SER A 3 3.65 -4.48 7.84
CA SER A 3 2.78 -4.76 8.98
C SER A 3 1.75 -5.83 8.59
N LEU A 4 1.41 -6.71 9.53
CA LEU A 4 0.37 -7.72 9.37
C LEU A 4 -0.81 -7.35 10.29
N SER A 5 -2.00 -7.35 9.72
CA SER A 5 -3.25 -7.19 10.46
C SER A 5 -4.05 -8.50 10.36
N PRO A 6 -4.00 -9.36 11.40
CA PRO A 6 -4.64 -10.68 11.36
C PRO A 6 -6.17 -10.61 11.52
N ASP A 7 -6.70 -9.48 11.97
CA ASP A 7 -8.11 -9.27 12.36
C ASP A 7 -8.77 -8.09 11.62
N LYS A 8 -8.11 -7.54 10.60
CA LYS A 8 -8.59 -6.40 9.81
C LYS A 8 -8.35 -6.63 8.32
N GLY A 9 -9.43 -6.71 7.56
CA GLY A 9 -9.40 -6.73 6.09
C GLY A 9 -9.13 -5.34 5.51
N VAL A 10 -8.79 -5.28 4.21
CA VAL A 10 -8.41 -4.04 3.51
C VAL A 10 -9.49 -2.95 3.56
N ASP A 11 -10.76 -3.33 3.59
CA ASP A 11 -11.91 -2.40 3.63
C ASP A 11 -12.09 -1.72 4.99
N SER A 12 -11.43 -2.22 6.03
CA SER A 12 -11.50 -1.63 7.38
C SER A 12 -10.51 -0.48 7.60
N PHE A 13 -9.59 -0.24 6.65
CA PHE A 13 -8.58 0.81 6.78
C PHE A 13 -9.15 2.18 6.40
N ASN A 14 -8.90 3.17 7.25
CA ASN A 14 -9.15 4.56 6.90
C ASN A 14 -7.93 5.11 6.15
N TYR A 15 -8.09 5.45 4.87
CA TYR A 15 -7.02 6.01 4.04
C TYR A 15 -6.78 7.51 4.26
N HIS A 16 -7.28 8.07 5.37
CA HIS A 16 -7.11 9.48 5.75
C HIS A 16 -7.57 10.46 4.67
N GLY A 17 -8.66 10.12 3.97
CA GLY A 17 -9.20 10.93 2.86
C GLY A 17 -8.37 10.88 1.57
N LYS A 18 -7.36 10.02 1.46
CA LYS A 18 -6.65 9.77 0.20
C LYS A 18 -7.50 8.91 -0.73
N THR A 19 -7.22 8.98 -2.03
CA THR A 19 -7.92 8.18 -3.04
C THR A 19 -7.23 6.81 -3.19
N PRO A 20 -7.87 5.70 -2.76
CA PRO A 20 -7.34 4.37 -3.00
C PRO A 20 -7.50 3.97 -4.46
N SER A 21 -6.53 3.22 -4.97
CA SER A 21 -6.56 2.59 -6.30
C SER A 21 -6.49 1.08 -6.14
N SER A 22 -7.46 0.36 -6.71
CA SER A 22 -7.42 -1.11 -6.73
C SER A 22 -6.35 -1.60 -7.70
N ILE A 23 -5.54 -2.55 -7.26
CA ILE A 23 -4.49 -3.22 -8.01
C ILE A 23 -4.48 -4.72 -7.70
N ASN A 24 -3.70 -5.49 -8.45
CA ASN A 24 -3.41 -6.89 -8.10
C ASN A 24 -1.92 -7.01 -7.77
N VAL A 25 -1.60 -7.75 -6.71
CA VAL A 25 -0.22 -8.09 -6.35
C VAL A 25 -0.14 -9.62 -6.32
N GLY A 26 0.57 -10.19 -7.29
CA GLY A 26 0.67 -11.64 -7.43
C GLY A 26 -0.70 -12.31 -7.48
N LYS A 27 -1.04 -13.08 -6.43
CA LYS A 27 -2.31 -13.81 -6.34
C LYS A 27 -3.41 -13.07 -5.58
N HIS A 28 -3.06 -12.07 -4.79
CA HIS A 28 -4.01 -11.39 -3.92
C HIS A 28 -4.43 -10.02 -4.51
N PRO A 29 -5.72 -9.66 -4.39
CA PRO A 29 -6.14 -8.29 -4.66
C PRO A 29 -5.51 -7.35 -3.64
N ALA A 30 -5.22 -6.13 -4.07
CA ALA A 30 -4.58 -5.14 -3.21
C ALA A 30 -5.10 -3.73 -3.47
N THR A 31 -4.91 -2.86 -2.48
CA THR A 31 -5.23 -1.44 -2.57
C THR A 31 -3.95 -0.63 -2.46
N LYS A 32 -3.67 0.19 -3.47
CA LYS A 32 -2.60 1.18 -3.43
C LYS A 32 -3.14 2.52 -2.95
N VAL A 33 -2.39 3.16 -2.06
CA VAL A 33 -2.67 4.52 -1.58
C VAL A 33 -1.41 5.35 -1.73
N GLU A 34 -1.41 6.18 -2.75
CA GLU A 34 -0.37 7.17 -2.99
C GLU A 34 -0.56 8.32 -2.01
N ASP A 35 0.50 8.69 -1.29
CA ASP A 35 0.44 9.84 -0.41
C ASP A 35 0.69 11.12 -1.20
N SER A 36 -0.40 11.65 -1.73
CA SER A 36 -0.49 13.03 -2.18
C SER A 36 -1.28 13.83 -1.14
N LEU A 37 -0.83 15.06 -0.85
CA LEU A 37 -1.65 15.96 -0.04
C LEU A 37 -2.94 16.24 -0.81
N GLN A 38 -4.09 15.85 -0.24
CA GLN A 38 -5.38 15.85 -0.92
C GLN A 38 -5.67 17.21 -1.57
N GLY A 39 -6.02 17.21 -2.86
CA GLY A 39 -6.27 18.44 -3.63
C GLY A 39 -5.01 19.19 -4.10
N THR A 40 -3.81 18.65 -3.85
CA THR A 40 -2.54 19.22 -4.31
C THR A 40 -1.79 18.23 -5.20
N ARG A 41 -0.82 18.74 -5.98
CA ARG A 41 0.14 17.92 -6.74
C ARG A 41 1.43 17.65 -5.95
N VAL A 42 1.40 17.84 -4.62
CA VAL A 42 2.60 17.66 -3.79
C VAL A 42 2.81 16.17 -3.57
N ASN A 43 3.92 15.69 -4.13
CA ASN A 43 4.39 14.34 -3.93
C ASN A 43 5.12 14.27 -2.58
N THR A 44 4.76 13.34 -1.70
CA THR A 44 5.38 13.22 -0.36
C THR A 44 6.51 12.19 -0.31
N GLY A 45 6.66 11.40 -1.37
CA GLY A 45 7.59 10.27 -1.42
C GLY A 45 7.11 9.08 -0.60
N LEU A 46 5.82 9.00 -0.25
CA LEU A 46 5.25 7.92 0.53
C LEU A 46 4.19 7.16 -0.26
N CYS A 47 4.23 5.83 -0.20
CA CYS A 47 3.21 4.98 -0.78
C CYS A 47 2.87 3.82 0.14
N ASN A 48 1.59 3.47 0.19
CA ASN A 48 1.09 2.32 0.92
C ASN A 48 0.48 1.33 -0.07
N VAL A 49 0.71 0.03 0.15
CA VAL A 49 0.02 -1.05 -0.52
C VAL A 49 -0.57 -1.96 0.54
N PHE A 50 -1.86 -2.24 0.44
CA PHE A 50 -2.60 -3.14 1.34
C PHE A 50 -2.99 -4.38 0.57
N ILE A 51 -2.40 -5.53 0.90
CA ILE A 51 -2.71 -6.84 0.28
C ILE A 51 -3.84 -7.48 1.09
N ALA A 52 -4.94 -7.85 0.41
CA ALA A 52 -6.05 -8.56 1.04
C ALA A 52 -5.73 -10.06 1.08
N VAL A 53 -5.43 -10.57 2.27
CA VAL A 53 -5.12 -12.00 2.48
C VAL A 53 -6.42 -12.79 2.67
N SER A 54 -7.38 -12.18 3.36
CA SER A 54 -8.76 -12.65 3.47
C SER A 54 -9.69 -11.46 3.72
N ASP A 55 -11.00 -11.72 3.80
CA ASP A 55 -11.98 -10.68 4.15
C ASP A 55 -11.69 -10.02 5.51
N SER A 56 -10.97 -10.71 6.41
CA SER A 56 -10.66 -10.23 7.76
C SER A 56 -9.17 -10.12 8.04
N SER A 57 -8.28 -10.19 7.05
CA SER A 57 -6.84 -10.03 7.27
C SER A 57 -6.12 -9.36 6.10
N ALA A 58 -5.12 -8.56 6.42
CA ALA A 58 -4.39 -7.79 5.43
C ALA A 58 -2.90 -7.64 5.80
N VAL A 59 -2.07 -7.49 4.77
CA VAL A 59 -0.69 -7.03 4.92
C VAL A 59 -0.58 -5.60 4.41
N GLN A 60 0.03 -4.73 5.19
CA GLN A 60 0.35 -3.36 4.78
C GLN A 60 1.84 -3.24 4.49
N VAL A 61 2.18 -2.77 3.30
CA VAL A 61 3.52 -2.36 2.89
C VAL A 61 3.55 -0.84 2.83
N ILE A 62 4.46 -0.24 3.58
CA ILE A 62 4.67 1.22 3.60
C ILE A 62 6.10 1.48 3.13
N VAL A 63 6.23 2.27 2.06
CA VAL A 63 7.51 2.74 1.56
C VAL A 63 7.54 4.25 1.64
N THR A 64 8.66 4.77 2.15
CA THR A 64 9.01 6.18 2.08
C THR A 64 10.37 6.31 1.41
N ASN A 65 10.47 7.20 0.43
CA ASN A 65 11.75 7.62 -0.14
C ASN A 65 12.31 8.76 0.70
N SER A 66 13.13 8.43 1.70
CA SER A 66 13.79 9.43 2.54
C SER A 66 14.58 10.43 1.67
N GLY A 67 14.26 11.72 1.76
CA GLY A 67 14.96 12.80 1.05
C GLY A 67 14.52 13.03 -0.39
N ALA A 68 13.52 12.29 -0.90
CA ALA A 68 12.96 12.52 -2.22
C ALA A 68 11.43 12.56 -2.16
N THR A 69 10.84 13.55 -2.82
CA THR A 69 9.39 13.68 -2.93
C THR A 69 8.79 12.73 -3.97
N ASP A 70 9.58 11.93 -4.69
CA ASP A 70 9.08 11.07 -5.77
C ASP A 70 8.18 9.95 -5.24
N THR A 71 6.87 10.18 -5.35
CA THR A 71 5.82 9.26 -4.90
C THR A 71 5.62 8.12 -5.88
N ALA A 72 5.86 8.34 -7.17
CA ALA A 72 5.78 7.28 -8.18
C ALA A 72 6.85 6.21 -7.91
N LEU A 73 8.09 6.64 -7.67
CA LEU A 73 9.16 5.73 -7.28
C LEU A 73 8.88 5.02 -5.94
N ALA A 74 8.25 5.71 -4.98
CA ALA A 74 7.87 5.09 -3.71
C ALA A 74 6.83 3.98 -3.91
N CYS A 75 5.87 4.20 -4.82
CA CYS A 75 4.87 3.20 -5.17
C CYS A 75 5.43 2.02 -5.94
N GLU A 76 6.30 2.25 -6.93
CA GLU A 76 7.00 1.17 -7.63
C GLU A 76 7.72 0.25 -6.63
N ARG A 77 8.47 0.83 -5.69
CA ARG A 77 9.14 0.09 -4.61
C ARG A 77 8.17 -0.61 -3.67
N ALA A 78 7.03 0.03 -3.34
CA ALA A 78 6.01 -0.58 -2.49
C ALA A 78 5.37 -1.79 -3.16
N GLU A 79 5.07 -1.71 -4.46
CA GLU A 79 4.53 -2.80 -5.27
C GLU A 79 5.54 -3.96 -5.35
N THR A 80 6.82 -3.68 -5.64
CA THR A 80 7.87 -4.74 -5.62
C THR A 80 7.99 -5.44 -4.27
N VAL A 81 7.97 -4.68 -3.15
CA VAL A 81 8.00 -5.28 -1.81
C VAL A 81 6.72 -6.08 -1.53
N ALA A 82 5.58 -5.60 -2.01
CA ALA A 82 4.31 -6.30 -1.90
C ALA A 82 4.33 -7.65 -2.63
N GLU A 83 4.93 -7.74 -3.83
CA GLU A 83 5.11 -9.00 -4.55
C GLU A 83 5.95 -10.01 -3.76
N PHE A 84 7.03 -9.56 -3.12
CA PHE A 84 7.84 -10.42 -2.26
C PHE A 84 7.10 -10.89 -1.00
N ALA A 85 6.20 -10.07 -0.47
CA ALA A 85 5.34 -10.43 0.65
C ALA A 85 4.27 -11.44 0.22
N ASP A 86 3.61 -11.18 -0.91
CA ASP A 86 2.55 -12.01 -1.50
C ASP A 86 2.97 -13.47 -1.69
N ALA A 87 4.20 -13.68 -2.18
CA ALA A 87 4.74 -15.02 -2.39
C ALA A 87 4.82 -15.90 -1.11
N LYS A 88 4.68 -15.29 0.08
CA LYS A 88 4.73 -15.97 1.39
C LYS A 88 3.36 -16.04 2.06
N LEU A 89 2.34 -15.45 1.46
CA LEU A 89 0.98 -15.48 1.98
C LEU A 89 0.30 -16.81 1.62
N PRO A 90 -0.61 -17.30 2.49
CA PRO A 90 -1.35 -18.54 2.27
C PRO A 90 -2.25 -18.48 1.03
#